data_AF-A0A930UH11-F1
#
_entry.id   AF-A0A930UH11-F1
#
_cell.length_a   1.000
_cell.length_b   1.000
_cell.length_c   1.000
_cell.angle_alpha   90.00
_cell.angle_beta   90.00
_cell.angle_gamma   90.00
#
_symmetry.space_group_name_H-M   'P 1'
#
loop_
_entity.id
_entity.type
_entity.pdbx_description
1 polymer ?
#
loop_
_entity_poly.entity_id
_entity_poly.type
_entity_poly.pdbx_seq_one_letter_code
_entity_poly.pdbx_strand_id
1 'polypeptide(L)'
;MRFYDNDDWCDLGPELGMVRLDDLNEALSSMRTQSFPSRFRPYNSPVNKKHLYELQNGRCAGCECRFGINGFEVDHIIARSVGGPDHIDNLQLLCSSCNRIKGNRGMEYLLWWNEGIRKIAHYFILRSKYLQGGVSHSGSSRGYW
;
A
#
# COMPACT_ATOMS: atom_id res chain seq x y z
N MET A 1 28.40 -10.32 -6.15
CA MET A 1 27.18 -10.20 -6.96
C MET A 1 26.03 -10.19 -5.96
N ARG A 2 25.47 -9.02 -5.64
CA ARG A 2 24.38 -8.94 -4.66
C ARG A 2 23.11 -9.41 -5.37
N PHE A 3 22.61 -10.56 -4.95
CA PHE A 3 21.30 -11.04 -5.32
C PHE A 3 20.29 -10.00 -4.84
N TYR A 4 19.42 -9.53 -5.73
CA TYR A 4 18.30 -8.68 -5.34
C TYR A 4 17.31 -9.59 -4.62
N ASP A 5 17.23 -9.43 -3.30
CA ASP A 5 16.29 -10.14 -2.43
C ASP A 5 14.85 -9.74 -2.81
N ASN A 6 14.05 -10.72 -3.23
CA ASN A 6 12.70 -10.55 -3.78
C ASN A 6 11.59 -10.94 -2.77
N ASP A 7 11.87 -11.04 -1.46
CA ASP A 7 10.96 -11.73 -0.52
C ASP A 7 10.61 -11.01 0.80
N ASP A 8 10.78 -9.70 0.93
CA ASP A 8 10.15 -8.98 2.05
C ASP A 8 8.83 -8.36 1.58
N TRP A 9 7.70 -8.89 2.06
CA TRP A 9 6.34 -8.38 1.81
C TRP A 9 6.07 -7.03 2.53
N CYS A 10 7.10 -6.18 2.54
CA CYS A 10 7.31 -4.88 3.16
C CYS A 10 7.51 -4.88 4.68
N ASP A 11 8.10 -5.99 5.15
CA ASP A 11 8.37 -6.42 6.53
C ASP A 11 7.09 -6.71 7.33
N LEU A 12 6.71 -8.00 7.36
CA LEU A 12 5.65 -8.66 8.15
C LEU A 12 4.96 -7.74 9.20
N GLY A 13 3.79 -7.17 8.86
CA GLY A 13 3.03 -6.27 9.77
C GLY A 13 2.35 -6.99 10.95
N PRO A 14 1.46 -6.34 11.74
CA PRO A 14 1.23 -4.91 11.96
C PRO A 14 1.42 -4.53 13.45
N GLU A 15 2.21 -3.49 13.74
CA GLU A 15 1.92 -2.63 14.91
C GLU A 15 1.29 -1.30 14.51
N LEU A 16 1.05 -1.11 13.20
CA LEU A 16 0.30 0.00 12.67
C LEU A 16 -1.12 -0.49 12.43
N GLY A 17 -2.04 -0.08 13.31
CA GLY A 17 -3.45 -0.38 13.21
C GLY A 17 -3.96 -0.12 11.79
N MET A 18 -4.81 -1.02 11.30
CA MET A 18 -5.51 -0.86 10.03
C MET A 18 -6.08 0.57 9.98
N VAL A 19 -5.74 1.35 8.95
CA VAL A 19 -6.50 2.57 8.67
C VAL A 19 -7.93 2.11 8.40
N ARG A 20 -8.87 2.42 9.29
CA ARG A 20 -10.27 2.01 9.08
C ARG A 20 -10.76 2.76 7.85
N LEU A 21 -11.53 2.08 6.99
CA LEU A 21 -12.17 2.76 5.86
C LEU A 21 -12.99 3.98 6.33
N ASP A 22 -13.55 3.93 7.54
CA ASP A 22 -14.26 5.06 8.16
C ASP A 22 -13.34 6.27 8.37
N ASP A 23 -12.14 6.06 8.92
CA ASP A 23 -11.15 7.12 9.18
C ASP A 23 -10.68 7.75 7.85
N LEU A 24 -10.50 6.93 6.81
CA LEU A 24 -10.20 7.42 5.47
C LEU A 24 -11.36 8.26 4.91
N ASN A 25 -12.60 7.77 5.02
CA ASN A 25 -13.76 8.47 4.51
C ASN A 25 -13.99 9.82 5.21
N GLU A 26 -13.75 9.88 6.52
CA GLU A 26 -13.81 11.11 7.30
C GLU A 26 -12.72 12.11 6.88
N ALA A 27 -11.48 11.65 6.73
CA ALA A 27 -10.37 12.46 6.24
C ALA A 27 -10.63 12.99 4.82
N LEU A 28 -11.09 12.12 3.91
CA LEU A 28 -11.44 12.50 2.53
C LEU A 28 -12.60 13.51 2.50
N SER A 29 -13.62 13.33 3.33
CA SER A 29 -14.75 14.26 3.42
C SER A 29 -14.30 15.63 3.92
N SER A 30 -13.41 15.66 4.90
CA SER A 30 -12.81 16.88 5.44
C SER A 30 -11.90 17.59 4.42
N MET A 31 -11.20 16.85 3.57
CA MET A 31 -10.37 17.45 2.50
C MET A 31 -11.20 18.03 1.35
N ARG A 32 -12.33 17.41 1.00
CA ARG A 32 -13.21 17.88 -0.10
C ARG A 32 -13.86 19.23 0.17
N THR A 33 -14.03 19.62 1.43
CA THR A 33 -14.69 20.86 1.84
C THR A 33 -13.72 22.02 2.07
N GLN A 34 -12.40 21.76 2.02
CA GLN A 34 -11.38 22.80 2.23
C GLN A 34 -11.18 23.67 1.00
N SER A 35 -10.99 24.97 1.23
CA SER A 35 -10.62 25.94 0.21
C SER A 35 -9.10 26.03 0.08
N PHE A 36 -8.59 25.70 -1.10
CA PHE A 36 -7.15 25.74 -1.38
C PHE A 36 -6.78 27.01 -2.16
N PRO A 37 -5.67 27.70 -1.82
CA PRO A 37 -5.20 28.88 -2.55
C PRO A 37 -5.01 28.63 -4.07
N SER A 38 -4.91 29.67 -4.91
CA SER A 38 -4.84 29.46 -6.38
C SER A 38 -3.41 29.44 -6.96
N ARG A 39 -2.37 29.68 -6.15
CA ARG A 39 -0.99 29.85 -6.64
C ARG A 39 -0.09 28.70 -6.19
N PHE A 40 0.02 27.67 -7.01
CA PHE A 40 0.88 26.53 -6.72
C PHE A 40 1.90 26.22 -7.80
N ARG A 41 3.05 25.74 -7.33
CA ARG A 41 4.03 25.05 -8.17
C ARG A 41 3.34 23.83 -8.81
N PRO A 42 3.83 23.33 -9.95
CA PRO A 42 3.35 22.07 -10.51
C PRO A 42 3.31 20.98 -9.44
N TYR A 43 2.22 20.19 -9.42
CA TYR A 43 2.01 19.17 -8.38
C TYR A 43 3.20 18.21 -8.29
N ASN A 44 3.76 17.81 -9.43
CA ASN A 44 4.91 16.92 -9.57
C ASN A 44 6.28 17.62 -9.45
N SER A 45 6.32 18.84 -8.89
CA SER A 45 7.59 19.54 -8.71
C SER A 45 8.54 18.75 -7.79
N PRO A 46 9.87 18.81 -8.03
CA PRO A 46 10.85 18.15 -7.16
C PRO A 46 10.76 18.58 -5.69
N VAL A 47 10.33 19.82 -5.43
CA VAL A 47 10.11 20.36 -4.08
C VAL A 47 8.96 19.62 -3.41
N ASN A 48 7.80 19.49 -4.06
CA ASN A 48 6.67 18.73 -3.53
C ASN A 48 7.06 17.27 -3.31
N LYS A 49 7.73 16.65 -4.29
CA LYS A 49 8.17 15.26 -4.21
C LYS A 49 9.09 15.02 -3.01
N LYS A 50 10.05 15.90 -2.77
CA LYS A 50 10.95 15.82 -1.61
C LYS A 50 10.20 16.02 -0.29
N HIS A 51 9.31 17.02 -0.22
CA HIS A 51 8.53 17.29 0.98
C HIS A 51 7.62 16.11 1.35
N LEU A 52 6.90 15.54 0.38
CA LEU A 52 6.07 14.36 0.59
C LEU A 52 6.90 13.12 0.99
N TYR A 53 8.12 12.99 0.47
CA TYR A 53 9.02 11.89 0.84
C TYR A 53 9.38 11.94 2.33
N GLU A 54 9.66 13.14 2.85
CA GLU A 54 9.92 13.38 4.26
C GLU A 54 8.66 13.10 5.11
N LEU A 55 7.50 13.64 4.71
CA LEU A 55 6.23 13.43 5.41
C LEU A 55 5.83 11.94 5.48
N GLN A 56 6.02 11.20 4.38
CA GLN A 56 5.66 9.77 4.30
C GLN A 56 6.78 8.85 4.78
N ASN A 57 7.88 9.37 5.32
CA ASN A 57 9.04 8.59 5.77
C ASN A 57 9.55 7.60 4.70
N GLY A 58 9.52 8.02 3.43
CA GLY A 58 9.91 7.19 2.29
C GLY A 58 9.03 5.95 2.07
N ARG A 59 7.78 5.94 2.57
CA ARG A 59 6.82 4.84 2.40
C ARG A 59 5.73 5.19 1.37
N CYS A 60 5.28 4.18 0.63
CA CYS A 60 4.14 4.29 -0.28
C CYS A 60 2.82 4.41 0.50
N ALA A 61 1.96 5.37 0.15
CA ALA A 61 0.66 5.52 0.80
C ALA A 61 -0.33 4.36 0.52
N GLY A 62 -0.07 3.55 -0.51
CA GLY A 62 -0.88 2.38 -0.83
C GLY A 62 -0.42 1.08 -0.18
N CYS A 63 0.83 0.70 -0.41
CA CYS A 63 1.38 -0.59 0.05
C CYS A 63 2.29 -0.49 1.27
N GLU A 64 2.60 0.73 1.75
CA GLU A 64 3.43 1.03 2.94
C GLU A 64 4.91 0.59 2.85
N CYS A 65 5.29 0.02 1.72
CA CYS A 65 6.66 -0.35 1.37
C CYS A 65 7.56 0.89 1.25
N ARG A 66 8.83 0.71 1.65
CA ARG A 66 9.86 1.75 1.52
C ARG A 66 10.48 1.76 0.13
N PHE A 67 10.72 2.96 -0.40
CA PHE A 67 11.46 3.15 -1.65
C PHE A 67 12.43 4.32 -1.53
N GLY A 68 13.44 4.37 -2.40
CA GLY A 68 14.19 5.60 -2.65
C GLY A 68 13.28 6.65 -3.32
N ILE A 69 13.61 7.93 -3.19
CA ILE A 69 12.80 9.04 -3.72
C ILE A 69 12.47 8.89 -5.22
N ASN A 70 13.38 8.30 -6.00
CA ASN A 70 13.18 8.06 -7.43
C ASN A 70 12.20 6.91 -7.74
N GLY A 71 11.88 6.06 -6.76
CA GLY A 71 10.90 4.97 -6.89
C GLY A 71 9.44 5.41 -6.70
N PHE A 72 9.22 6.70 -6.44
CA PHE A 72 7.91 7.27 -6.18
C PHE A 72 7.39 8.15 -7.31
N GLU A 73 6.08 8.19 -7.46
CA GLU A 73 5.32 9.14 -8.28
C GLU A 73 4.46 10.02 -7.38
N VAL A 74 4.33 11.30 -7.75
CA VAL A 74 3.39 12.21 -7.07
C VAL A 74 2.00 11.97 -7.64
N ASP A 75 1.04 11.63 -6.77
CA ASP A 75 -0.34 11.33 -7.09
C ASP A 75 -1.29 12.18 -6.25
N HIS A 76 -2.54 12.32 -6.70
CA HIS A 76 -3.58 13.02 -5.96
C HIS A 76 -4.43 12.05 -5.14
N ILE A 77 -4.57 12.31 -3.84
CA ILE A 77 -5.44 11.54 -2.94
C ILE A 77 -6.88 11.54 -3.49
N ILE A 78 -7.42 12.73 -3.77
CA ILE A 78 -8.64 12.94 -4.54
C ILE A 78 -8.23 13.18 -5.99
N ALA A 79 -8.61 12.29 -6.91
CA ALA A 79 -8.21 12.38 -8.31
C ALA A 79 -8.64 13.71 -8.95
N ARG A 80 -7.78 14.27 -9.81
CA ARG A 80 -8.08 15.49 -10.59
C ARG A 80 -9.36 15.37 -11.42
N SER A 81 -9.66 14.18 -11.94
CA SER A 81 -10.86 13.90 -12.73
C SER A 81 -12.17 14.07 -11.97
N VAL A 82 -12.13 14.08 -10.63
CA VAL A 82 -13.30 14.33 -9.77
C VAL A 82 -13.19 15.64 -9.00
N GLY A 83 -12.33 16.56 -9.46
CA GLY A 83 -12.19 17.90 -8.87
C GLY A 83 -11.15 18.03 -7.76
N GLY A 84 -10.25 17.04 -7.61
CA GLY A 84 -9.16 17.13 -6.63
C GLY A 84 -8.18 18.28 -6.92
N PRO A 85 -7.80 19.08 -5.90
CA PRO A 85 -6.92 20.23 -6.06
C PRO A 85 -5.44 19.84 -6.22
N ASP A 86 -4.66 20.69 -6.89
CA ASP A 86 -3.19 20.59 -6.97
C ASP A 86 -2.53 21.21 -5.70
N HIS A 87 -3.07 20.95 -4.51
CA HIS A 87 -2.55 21.40 -3.22
C HIS A 87 -1.73 20.32 -2.55
N ILE A 88 -0.68 20.68 -1.81
CA ILE A 88 0.21 19.72 -1.14
C ILE A 88 -0.54 18.74 -0.23
N ASP A 89 -1.61 19.20 0.44
CA ASP A 89 -2.46 18.37 1.31
C ASP A 89 -3.27 17.31 0.56
N ASN A 90 -3.49 17.49 -0.75
CA ASN A 90 -4.13 16.50 -1.63
C ASN A 90 -3.10 15.68 -2.42
N LEU A 91 -1.80 15.89 -2.22
CA LEU A 91 -0.76 15.12 -2.88
C LEU A 91 -0.21 14.02 -1.97
N GLN A 92 0.20 12.92 -2.58
CA GLN A 92 0.82 11.77 -1.91
C GLN A 92 1.89 11.15 -2.82
N LEU A 93 2.77 10.33 -2.25
CA LEU A 93 3.67 9.46 -3.00
C LEU A 93 3.14 8.04 -3.07
N LEU A 94 3.07 7.52 -4.30
CA LEU A 94 2.80 6.12 -4.60
C LEU A 94 3.96 5.50 -5.35
N CYS A 95 4.24 4.22 -5.11
CA CYS A 95 5.13 3.48 -6.00
C CYS A 95 4.46 3.30 -7.37
N SER A 96 5.25 3.05 -8.42
CA SER A 96 4.74 2.90 -9.79
C SER A 96 3.60 1.87 -9.91
N SER A 97 3.69 0.74 -9.18
CA SER A 97 2.64 -0.30 -9.17
C SER A 97 1.33 0.20 -8.55
N CYS A 98 1.38 0.78 -7.34
CA CYS A 98 0.20 1.33 -6.67
C CYS A 98 -0.43 2.48 -7.47
N ASN A 99 0.40 3.37 -8.04
CA ASN A 99 -0.07 4.46 -8.87
C ASN A 99 -0.84 3.95 -10.10
N ARG A 100 -0.32 2.91 -10.76
CA ARG A 100 -0.98 2.26 -11.91
C ARG A 100 -2.29 1.57 -11.52
N ILE A 101 -2.34 0.90 -10.37
CA ILE A 101 -3.54 0.23 -9.86
C ILE A 101 -4.63 1.25 -9.53
N LYS A 102 -4.27 2.34 -8.84
CA LYS A 102 -5.20 3.43 -8.51
C LYS A 102 -5.74 4.11 -9.77
N GLY A 103 -4.85 4.50 -10.68
CA GLY A 103 -5.21 5.22 -11.89
C GLY A 103 -6.00 6.49 -11.58
N ASN A 104 -7.11 6.71 -12.27
CA ASN A 104 -8.02 7.85 -12.05
C ASN A 104 -9.08 7.60 -10.95
N ARG A 105 -8.97 6.49 -10.21
CA ARG A 105 -9.87 6.15 -9.10
C ARG A 105 -9.36 6.77 -7.79
N GLY A 106 -10.19 6.69 -6.75
CA GLY A 106 -9.84 7.16 -5.41
C GLY A 106 -8.96 6.21 -4.61
N MET A 107 -8.49 6.70 -3.46
CA MET A 107 -7.69 5.90 -2.54
C MET A 107 -8.47 4.70 -1.99
N GLU A 108 -9.80 4.80 -1.88
CA GLU A 108 -10.65 3.70 -1.42
C GLU A 108 -10.47 2.43 -2.27
N TYR A 109 -10.35 2.59 -3.59
CA TYR A 109 -10.15 1.48 -4.51
C TYR A 109 -8.79 0.81 -4.30
N LEU A 110 -7.73 1.61 -4.16
CA LEU A 110 -6.37 1.11 -3.99
C LEU A 110 -6.21 0.36 -2.66
N LEU A 111 -6.80 0.86 -1.58
CA LEU A 111 -6.77 0.17 -0.29
C LEU A 111 -7.55 -1.14 -0.33
N TRP A 112 -8.75 -1.14 -0.91
CA TRP A 112 -9.54 -2.36 -1.08
C TRP A 112 -8.77 -3.42 -1.89
N TRP A 113 -8.12 -3.02 -2.99
CA TRP A 113 -7.29 -3.90 -3.80
C TRP A 113 -6.16 -4.51 -2.98
N ASN A 114 -5.41 -3.68 -2.24
CA ASN A 114 -4.28 -4.14 -1.44
C ASN A 114 -4.72 -5.07 -0.31
N GLU A 115 -5.85 -4.81 0.34
CA GLU A 115 -6.41 -5.68 1.37
C GLU A 115 -6.83 -7.04 0.78
N GLY A 116 -7.47 -7.06 -0.39
CA GLY A 116 -7.82 -8.28 -1.11
C GLY A 116 -6.61 -9.15 -1.43
N ILE A 117 -5.54 -8.53 -1.97
CA ILE A 117 -4.28 -9.23 -2.26
C ILE A 117 -3.64 -9.78 -0.98
N ARG A 118 -3.63 -9.02 0.13
CA ARG A 118 -3.12 -9.49 1.43
C ARG A 118 -3.90 -10.72 1.93
N LYS A 119 -5.23 -10.71 1.82
CA LYS A 119 -6.10 -11.85 2.20
C LYS A 119 -5.81 -13.10 1.37
N ILE A 120 -5.67 -12.94 0.05
CA ILE A 120 -5.38 -14.04 -0.88
C ILE A 120 -3.99 -14.63 -0.58
N ALA A 121 -2.97 -13.78 -0.43
CA ALA A 121 -1.62 -14.22 -0.09
C ALA A 121 -1.59 -14.98 1.25
N HIS A 122 -2.25 -14.46 2.28
CA HIS A 122 -2.36 -15.12 3.59
C HIS A 122 -3.01 -16.51 3.49
N TYR A 123 -4.08 -16.67 2.70
CA TYR A 123 -4.71 -17.96 2.46
C TYR A 123 -3.72 -18.98 1.85
N PHE A 124 -2.96 -18.59 0.82
CA PHE A 124 -1.98 -19.48 0.19
C PHE A 124 -0.84 -19.86 1.13
N ILE A 125 -0.35 -18.92 1.95
CA ILE A 125 0.67 -19.19 2.98
C ILE A 125 0.16 -20.22 3.99
N LEU A 126 -1.04 -20.02 4.55
CA LEU A 126 -1.65 -20.96 5.49
C LEU A 126 -1.86 -22.34 4.86
N ARG A 127 -2.35 -22.39 3.62
CA ARG A 127 -2.55 -23.64 2.87
C ARG A 127 -1.24 -24.38 2.60
N SER A 128 -0.16 -23.68 2.26
CA SER A 128 1.17 -24.26 2.07
C SER A 128 1.69 -24.88 3.36
N LYS A 129 1.58 -24.18 4.50
CA LYS A 129 1.95 -24.69 5.82
C LYS A 129 1.16 -25.96 6.20
N TYR A 130 -0.15 -26.00 5.92
CA TYR A 130 -0.99 -27.17 6.16
C TYR A 130 -0.53 -28.39 5.34
N LEU A 131 -0.22 -28.21 4.05
CA LEU A 131 0.22 -29.29 3.18
C LEU A 131 1.61 -29.83 3.56
N GLN A 132 2.50 -28.98 4.05
CA GLN A 132 3.85 -29.39 4.51
C GLN A 132 3.83 -30.05 5.90
N GLY A 133 2.81 -29.76 6.73
CA GLY A 133 2.62 -30.38 8.06
C GLY A 133 1.80 -31.69 8.06
N GLY A 134 1.37 -32.17 6.90
CA GLY A 134 0.41 -33.28 6.75
C GLY A 134 0.97 -34.68 6.51
N VAL A 135 2.24 -34.97 6.79
CA VAL A 135 2.82 -36.32 6.65
C VAL A 135 3.56 -36.75 7.92
N SER A 136 2.79 -37.15 8.92
CA SER A 136 3.25 -38.05 9.99
C SER A 136 2.13 -39.01 10.36
N HIS A 137 1.78 -39.92 9.44
CA HIS A 137 1.19 -41.19 9.83
C HIS A 137 2.36 -42.17 10.02
N SER A 138 2.77 -42.37 11.28
CA SER A 138 3.63 -43.47 11.66
C SER A 138 2.89 -44.78 11.40
N GLY A 139 3.14 -45.37 10.24
CA GLY A 139 2.92 -46.80 10.04
C GLY A 139 3.93 -47.57 10.89
N SER A 140 3.47 -48.21 11.96
CA SER A 140 4.20 -49.32 12.59
C SER A 140 3.31 -50.56 12.52
N SER A 141 3.45 -51.27 11.41
CA SER A 141 3.16 -52.70 11.32
C SER A 141 4.11 -53.46 12.24
N ARG A 142 3.59 -54.12 13.27
CA ARG A 142 4.21 -55.31 13.87
C ARG A 142 3.11 -56.31 14.26
N GLY A 143 3.14 -57.48 13.61
CA GLY A 143 2.33 -58.64 13.95
C GLY A 143 3.02 -59.60 14.92
N TYR A 144 2.34 -60.74 15.15
CA TYR A 144 2.61 -61.89 16.04
C TYR A 144 2.36 -61.58 17.54
N TRP A 145 1.43 -62.24 18.23
CA TRP A 145 1.22 -63.69 18.40
C TRP A 145 -0.23 -64.14 18.29
#